data_AF-A0A537K7S2-F1
#
_entry.id   AF-A0A537K7S2-F1
#
_cell.length_a   1.000
_cell.length_b   1.000
_cell.length_c   1.000
_cell.angle_alpha   90.00
_cell.angle_beta   90.00
_cell.angle_gamma   90.00
#
_symmetry.space_group_name_H-M   'P 1'
#
loop_
_entity.id
_entity.type
_entity.pdbx_description
1 polymer ?
#
loop_
_entity_poly.entity_id
_entity_poly.type
_entity_poly.pdbx_seq_one_letter_code
_entity_poly.pdbx_strand_id
1 'polypeptide(L)'
;MNLFFQKHHRLLFYSSWLLLALAQAASTELIADEAYYWVYSRFPAWGYFDHPPMIAFLIKSGYAIFHNELGVRLICALLSTFTILITESLTERKNPFLFYTIVLSIGVLQIAGFLAVPDTPLLFFTALFFYTYRSFIKNTSWKNILLLALAISLLFYTKYHGLLIVVFTFLSNIKLFTRWQTWLVGSFVLILYAPHLIWQWQHDWVSFRYHLFESNVSGYRFSYTTDYLLGQILLAGPLAGFILLPAAYMYKIKTQTDKALKFTLIGIYLIFLVSSFRGKVEVNWTMPAMIPLIVLSHQFLIDKISWAKPLRIIAFVS
;
A
#
# COMPACT_ATOMS: atom_id res chain seq x y z
N MET A 1 -15.09 -5.14 -30.03
CA MET A 1 -14.75 -5.87 -28.79
C MET A 1 -15.85 -6.89 -28.55
N ASN A 2 -15.53 -8.17 -28.37
CA ASN A 2 -16.51 -9.25 -28.23
C ASN A 2 -17.46 -8.99 -27.03
N LEU A 3 -18.78 -9.16 -27.21
CA LEU A 3 -19.81 -8.94 -26.17
C LEU A 3 -19.51 -9.72 -24.89
N PHE A 4 -18.90 -10.90 -25.01
CA PHE A 4 -18.44 -11.68 -23.86
C PHE A 4 -17.39 -10.94 -23.02
N PHE A 5 -16.39 -10.33 -23.67
CA PHE A 5 -15.34 -9.57 -23.00
C PHE A 5 -15.91 -8.33 -22.32
N GLN A 6 -16.84 -7.62 -22.96
CA GLN A 6 -17.50 -6.46 -22.33
C GLN A 6 -18.33 -6.83 -21.12
N LYS A 7 -18.88 -8.05 -21.05
CA LYS A 7 -19.64 -8.51 -19.89
C LYS A 7 -18.75 -9.03 -18.75
N HIS A 8 -17.63 -9.68 -19.07
CA HIS A 8 -16.80 -10.40 -18.09
C HIS A 8 -15.42 -9.77 -17.84
N HIS A 9 -15.12 -8.58 -18.37
CA HIS A 9 -13.79 -7.96 -18.28
C HIS A 9 -13.23 -7.87 -16.86
N ARG A 10 -14.07 -7.60 -15.84
CA ARG A 10 -13.63 -7.54 -14.44
C ARG A 10 -13.13 -8.88 -13.96
N LEU A 11 -13.94 -9.93 -14.14
CA LEU A 11 -13.57 -11.28 -13.73
C LEU A 11 -12.30 -11.72 -14.46
N LEU A 12 -12.22 -11.50 -15.77
CA LEU A 12 -11.05 -11.83 -16.58
C LEU A 12 -9.81 -11.09 -16.08
N PHE A 13 -9.88 -9.77 -15.87
CA PHE A 13 -8.74 -8.98 -15.41
C PHE A 13 -8.21 -9.47 -14.05
N TYR A 14 -9.08 -9.59 -13.04
CA TYR A 14 -8.66 -10.00 -11.70
C TYR A 14 -8.23 -11.46 -11.61
N SER A 15 -8.89 -12.37 -12.34
CA SER A 15 -8.48 -13.77 -12.40
C SER A 15 -7.15 -13.93 -13.14
N SER A 16 -6.94 -13.24 -14.27
CA SER A 16 -5.66 -13.21 -14.97
C SER A 16 -4.54 -12.65 -14.07
N TRP A 17 -4.79 -11.56 -13.34
CA TRP A 17 -3.82 -11.00 -12.39
C TRP A 17 -3.42 -12.02 -11.33
N LEU A 18 -4.41 -12.66 -10.69
CA LEU A 18 -4.16 -13.67 -9.67
C LEU A 18 -3.43 -14.89 -10.23
N LEU A 19 -3.84 -15.41 -11.38
CA LEU A 19 -3.22 -16.58 -12.00
C LEU A 19 -1.76 -16.30 -12.37
N LEU A 20 -1.46 -15.10 -12.90
CA LEU A 20 -0.08 -14.69 -13.18
C LEU A 20 0.74 -14.53 -11.89
N ALA A 21 0.17 -13.97 -10.83
CA ALA A 21 0.85 -13.88 -9.53
C ALA A 21 1.14 -15.26 -8.92
N LEU A 22 0.19 -16.20 -9.00
CA LEU A 22 0.37 -17.58 -8.52
C LEU A 22 1.37 -18.36 -9.37
N ALA A 23 1.35 -18.18 -10.70
CA ALA A 23 2.32 -18.80 -11.59
C ALA A 23 3.75 -18.32 -11.28
N GLN A 24 3.95 -17.01 -11.09
CA GLN A 24 5.24 -16.44 -10.66
C GLN A 24 5.65 -16.95 -9.28
N ALA A 25 4.72 -16.97 -8.32
CA ALA A 25 4.98 -17.46 -6.97
C ALA A 25 5.45 -18.92 -6.93
N ALA A 26 4.91 -19.77 -7.80
CA ALA A 26 5.25 -21.18 -7.90
C ALA A 26 6.50 -21.48 -8.74
N SER A 27 6.89 -20.57 -9.65
CA SER A 27 7.92 -20.84 -10.66
C SER A 27 9.24 -20.11 -10.41
N THR A 28 9.36 -19.38 -9.30
CA THR A 28 10.55 -18.59 -8.96
C THR A 28 11.08 -18.96 -7.58
N GLU A 29 12.39 -18.92 -7.40
CA GLU A 29 13.03 -19.12 -6.08
C GLU A 29 12.79 -17.90 -5.17
N LEU A 30 12.94 -18.09 -3.85
CA LEU A 30 12.84 -16.99 -2.88
C LEU A 30 14.00 -16.01 -3.05
N ILE A 31 13.69 -14.71 -3.04
CA ILE A 31 14.73 -13.69 -2.88
C ILE A 31 15.18 -13.61 -1.42
N ALA A 32 16.32 -12.97 -1.18
CA ALA A 32 16.92 -12.85 0.16
C ALA A 32 15.93 -12.31 1.22
N ASP A 33 15.18 -11.27 0.88
CA ASP A 33 14.17 -10.69 1.79
C ASP A 33 13.06 -11.68 2.14
N GLU A 34 12.59 -12.46 1.17
CA GLU A 34 11.55 -13.47 1.41
C GLU A 34 12.06 -14.63 2.26
N ALA A 35 13.31 -15.05 2.04
CA ALA A 35 13.95 -16.05 2.89
C ALA A 35 14.09 -15.54 4.34
N TYR A 36 14.43 -14.27 4.52
CA TYR A 36 14.48 -13.61 5.83
C TYR A 36 13.10 -13.60 6.53
N TYR A 37 12.04 -13.18 5.84
CA TYR A 37 10.68 -13.19 6.42
C TYR A 37 10.08 -14.60 6.55
N TRP A 38 10.55 -15.57 5.76
CA TRP A 38 10.21 -16.97 5.98
C TRP A 38 10.74 -17.48 7.32
N VAL A 39 11.95 -17.08 7.74
CA VAL A 39 12.45 -17.39 9.09
C VAL A 39 11.52 -16.83 10.18
N TYR A 40 10.97 -15.62 10.00
CA TYR A 40 10.00 -15.07 10.95
C TYR A 40 8.78 -15.99 11.09
N SER A 41 8.29 -16.53 9.98
CA SER A 41 7.14 -17.45 9.99
C SER A 41 7.40 -18.75 10.79
N ARG A 42 8.67 -19.15 10.92
CA ARG A 42 9.08 -20.32 11.73
C ARG A 42 8.99 -20.04 13.22
N PHE A 43 9.13 -18.78 13.63
CA PHE A 43 9.10 -18.34 15.02
C PHE A 43 8.07 -17.21 15.23
N PRO A 44 6.75 -17.48 15.13
CA PRO A 44 5.74 -16.44 15.24
C PRO A 44 5.81 -15.71 16.57
N ALA A 45 6.06 -14.41 16.48
CA ALA A 45 6.05 -13.49 17.59
C ALA A 45 5.11 -12.32 17.29
N TRP A 46 4.83 -11.50 18.31
CA TRP A 46 4.03 -10.28 18.16
C TRP A 46 4.83 -9.10 17.61
N GLY A 47 6.12 -9.27 17.32
CA GLY A 47 7.00 -8.32 16.64
C GLY A 47 8.35 -8.98 16.35
N TYR A 48 9.18 -8.29 15.56
CA TYR A 48 10.54 -8.72 15.23
C TYR A 48 11.48 -7.52 15.25
N PHE A 49 12.77 -7.76 15.02
CA PHE A 49 13.81 -6.73 15.10
C PHE A 49 13.44 -5.45 14.33
N ASP A 50 13.05 -5.54 13.06
CA ASP A 50 12.79 -4.38 12.21
C ASP A 50 11.31 -4.24 11.77
N HIS A 51 10.45 -5.24 11.98
CA HIS A 51 9.07 -5.21 11.50
C HIS A 51 8.01 -5.70 12.51
N PRO A 52 6.78 -5.17 12.40
CA PRO A 52 5.59 -5.79 12.97
C PRO A 52 5.29 -7.18 12.35
N PRO A 53 4.43 -7.99 12.98
CA PRO A 53 4.39 -9.43 12.75
C PRO A 53 3.55 -9.92 11.57
N MET A 54 2.79 -9.06 10.88
CA MET A 54 1.82 -9.51 9.86
C MET A 54 2.45 -10.42 8.82
N ILE A 55 3.61 -10.05 8.26
CA ILE A 55 4.21 -10.82 7.18
C ILE A 55 4.52 -12.27 7.60
N ALA A 56 4.96 -12.47 8.84
CA ALA A 56 5.25 -13.79 9.39
C ALA A 56 3.99 -14.65 9.47
N PHE A 57 2.86 -14.07 9.91
CA PHE A 57 1.58 -14.78 9.98
C PHE A 57 1.02 -15.12 8.61
N LEU A 58 1.17 -14.22 7.62
CA LEU A 58 0.73 -14.46 6.25
C LEU A 58 1.54 -15.59 5.59
N ILE A 59 2.87 -15.54 5.73
CA ILE A 59 3.75 -16.60 5.24
C ILE A 59 3.41 -17.92 5.93
N LYS A 60 3.29 -17.95 7.26
CA LYS A 60 2.98 -19.18 8.01
C LYS A 60 1.66 -19.79 7.55
N SER A 61 0.64 -18.97 7.29
CA SER A 61 -0.68 -19.43 6.87
C SER A 61 -0.65 -20.05 5.47
N GLY A 62 0.06 -19.44 4.52
CA GLY A 62 0.21 -20.00 3.19
C GLY A 62 1.11 -21.25 3.16
N TYR A 63 2.20 -21.22 3.93
CA TYR A 63 3.16 -22.33 4.00
C TYR A 63 2.57 -23.58 4.68
N ALA A 64 1.55 -23.42 5.54
CA ALA A 64 0.79 -24.53 6.10
C ALA A 64 -0.03 -25.29 5.05
N ILE A 65 -0.32 -24.68 3.90
CA ILE A 65 -1.05 -25.30 2.78
C ILE A 65 -0.06 -25.94 1.80
N PHE A 66 0.94 -25.16 1.36
CA PHE A 66 2.00 -25.64 0.45
C PHE A 66 3.37 -25.43 1.09
N HIS A 67 4.14 -26.49 1.30
CA HIS A 67 5.44 -26.43 1.97
C HIS A 67 6.58 -26.09 1.00
N ASN A 68 6.39 -25.05 0.18
CA ASN A 68 7.32 -24.58 -0.86
C ASN A 68 7.15 -23.06 -1.09
N GLU A 69 7.81 -22.53 -2.12
CA GLU A 69 7.82 -21.11 -2.51
C GLU A 69 6.40 -20.56 -2.76
N LEU A 70 5.53 -21.37 -3.36
CA LEU A 70 4.13 -20.99 -3.57
C LEU A 70 3.43 -20.73 -2.23
N GLY A 71 3.63 -21.59 -1.23
CA GLY A 71 3.02 -21.40 0.08
C GLY A 71 3.53 -20.16 0.80
N VAL A 72 4.82 -19.82 0.66
CA VAL A 72 5.39 -18.59 1.23
C VAL A 72 4.65 -17.34 0.71
N ARG A 73 4.26 -17.36 -0.56
CA ARG A 73 3.70 -16.21 -1.30
C ARG A 73 2.19 -16.24 -1.48
N LEU A 74 1.53 -17.37 -1.21
CA LEU A 74 0.12 -17.62 -1.54
C LEU A 74 -0.79 -16.49 -1.02
N ILE A 75 -0.68 -16.17 0.26
CA ILE A 75 -1.54 -15.16 0.88
C ILE A 75 -1.19 -13.75 0.37
N CYS A 76 0.08 -13.46 0.14
CA CYS A 76 0.54 -12.19 -0.43
C CYS A 76 0.02 -11.97 -1.86
N ALA A 77 0.03 -13.01 -2.71
CA ALA A 77 -0.54 -12.97 -4.06
C ALA A 77 -2.06 -12.70 -4.05
N LEU A 78 -2.78 -13.31 -3.10
CA LEU A 78 -4.21 -13.03 -2.89
C LEU A 78 -4.43 -11.57 -2.45
N LEU A 79 -3.69 -11.11 -1.44
CA LEU A 79 -3.81 -9.74 -0.93
C LEU A 79 -3.48 -8.69 -2.01
N SER A 80 -2.49 -8.93 -2.86
CA SER A 80 -2.17 -8.06 -3.98
C SER A 80 -3.35 -7.93 -4.96
N THR A 81 -3.98 -9.05 -5.33
CA THR A 81 -5.18 -9.03 -6.19
C THR A 81 -6.32 -8.24 -5.53
N PHE A 82 -6.58 -8.48 -4.25
CA PHE A 82 -7.60 -7.73 -3.52
C PHE A 82 -7.25 -6.26 -3.33
N THR A 83 -5.97 -5.91 -3.23
CA THR A 83 -5.50 -4.52 -3.16
C THR A 83 -5.99 -3.75 -4.39
N ILE A 84 -5.81 -4.33 -5.57
CA ILE A 84 -6.20 -3.69 -6.83
C ILE A 84 -7.73 -3.58 -6.92
N LEU A 85 -8.45 -4.62 -6.51
CA LEU A 85 -9.91 -4.63 -6.48
C LEU A 85 -10.47 -3.54 -5.55
N ILE A 86 -9.94 -3.44 -4.33
CA ILE A 86 -10.36 -2.42 -3.36
C ILE A 86 -9.99 -1.03 -3.87
N THR A 87 -8.81 -0.86 -4.46
CA THR A 87 -8.38 0.40 -5.08
C THR A 87 -9.32 0.83 -6.23
N GLU A 88 -9.78 -0.09 -7.08
CA GLU A 88 -10.80 0.22 -8.10
C GLU A 88 -12.09 0.72 -7.44
N SER A 89 -12.48 0.11 -6.31
CA SER A 89 -13.68 0.52 -5.57
C SER A 89 -13.59 1.95 -5.01
N LEU A 90 -12.38 2.44 -4.74
CA LEU A 90 -12.12 3.80 -4.24
C LEU A 90 -12.31 4.88 -5.30
N THR A 91 -12.25 4.55 -6.58
CA THR A 91 -12.55 5.50 -7.67
C THR A 91 -14.00 5.99 -7.58
N GLU A 92 -14.25 7.30 -7.60
CA GLU A 92 -15.62 7.84 -7.52
C GLU A 92 -16.34 7.65 -8.86
N ARG A 93 -15.77 8.17 -9.96
CA ARG A 93 -16.27 7.87 -11.31
C ARG A 93 -15.66 6.59 -11.84
N LYS A 94 -16.50 5.73 -12.44
CA LYS A 94 -16.09 4.41 -12.89
C LYS A 94 -15.68 4.43 -14.36
N ASN A 95 -14.45 4.01 -14.61
CA ASN A 95 -13.96 3.62 -15.93
C ASN A 95 -12.96 2.47 -15.72
N PRO A 96 -13.44 1.21 -15.72
CA PRO A 96 -12.60 0.05 -15.42
C PRO A 96 -11.45 -0.12 -16.41
N PHE A 97 -11.65 0.15 -17.70
CA PHE A 97 -10.59 0.01 -18.71
C PHE A 97 -9.46 1.01 -18.50
N LEU A 98 -9.77 2.26 -18.16
CA LEU A 98 -8.74 3.23 -17.77
C LEU A 98 -8.00 2.77 -16.50
N PHE A 99 -8.73 2.22 -15.53
CA PHE A 99 -8.14 1.70 -14.31
C PHE A 99 -7.16 0.55 -14.60
N TYR A 100 -7.55 -0.44 -15.42
CA TYR A 100 -6.67 -1.52 -15.85
C TYR A 100 -5.43 -0.99 -16.56
N THR A 101 -5.60 0.00 -17.45
CA THR A 101 -4.49 0.61 -18.18
C THR A 101 -3.49 1.24 -17.21
N ILE A 102 -3.96 1.98 -16.21
CA ILE A 102 -3.09 2.59 -15.18
C ILE A 102 -2.36 1.49 -14.40
N VAL A 103 -3.06 0.49 -13.89
CA VAL A 103 -2.48 -0.58 -13.08
C VAL A 103 -1.43 -1.37 -13.88
N LEU A 104 -1.73 -1.75 -15.13
CA LEU A 104 -0.80 -2.44 -16.02
C LEU A 104 0.43 -1.59 -16.38
N SER A 105 0.31 -0.27 -16.36
CA SER A 105 1.44 0.64 -16.63
C SER A 105 2.40 0.80 -15.43
N ILE A 106 2.04 0.28 -14.26
CA ILE A 106 2.85 0.35 -13.04
C ILE A 106 3.51 -1.02 -12.84
N GLY A 107 4.64 -1.25 -13.51
CA GLY A 107 5.35 -2.54 -13.51
C GLY A 107 5.71 -3.05 -12.11
N VAL A 108 5.99 -2.16 -11.15
CA VAL A 108 6.30 -2.59 -9.78
C VAL A 108 5.14 -3.32 -9.10
N LEU A 109 3.87 -3.05 -9.45
CA LEU A 109 2.75 -3.80 -8.89
C LEU A 109 2.70 -5.24 -9.39
N GLN A 110 3.20 -5.50 -10.60
CA GLN A 110 3.29 -6.86 -11.14
C GLN A 110 4.39 -7.65 -10.43
N ILE A 111 5.57 -7.02 -10.26
CA ILE A 111 6.75 -7.65 -9.66
C ILE A 111 6.56 -7.82 -8.16
N ALA A 112 6.21 -6.75 -7.44
CA ALA A 112 5.99 -6.81 -5.99
C ALA A 112 4.69 -7.55 -5.62
N GLY A 113 3.77 -7.71 -6.58
CA GLY A 113 2.44 -8.24 -6.36
C GLY A 113 2.37 -9.71 -5.91
N PHE A 114 3.45 -10.48 -6.02
CA PHE A 114 3.51 -11.85 -5.52
C PHE A 114 4.55 -12.05 -4.42
N LEU A 115 5.39 -11.05 -4.13
CA LEU A 115 6.48 -11.18 -3.16
C LEU A 115 5.95 -11.22 -1.73
N ALA A 116 6.56 -12.10 -0.93
CA ALA A 116 6.30 -12.26 0.50
C ALA A 116 7.12 -11.26 1.33
N VAL A 117 6.84 -9.98 1.14
CA VAL A 117 7.49 -8.86 1.86
C VAL A 117 6.45 -7.97 2.57
N PRO A 118 6.82 -7.20 3.61
CA PRO A 118 5.91 -6.34 4.38
C PRO A 118 5.15 -5.30 3.56
N ASP A 119 5.68 -4.90 2.40
CA ASP A 119 5.04 -3.90 1.53
C ASP A 119 3.74 -4.41 0.88
N THR A 120 3.63 -5.73 0.64
CA THR A 120 2.43 -6.35 0.04
C THR A 120 1.19 -6.21 0.95
N PRO A 121 1.21 -6.66 2.23
CA PRO A 121 0.09 -6.43 3.11
C PRO A 121 -0.09 -4.94 3.46
N LEU A 122 0.99 -4.15 3.51
CA LEU A 122 0.90 -2.71 3.74
C LEU A 122 0.04 -2.03 2.67
N LEU A 123 0.26 -2.33 1.39
CA LEU A 123 -0.57 -1.84 0.28
C LEU A 123 -2.04 -2.25 0.43
N PHE A 124 -2.30 -3.53 0.74
CA PHE A 124 -3.64 -4.04 0.95
C PHE A 124 -4.38 -3.30 2.07
N PHE A 125 -3.76 -3.22 3.26
CA PHE A 125 -4.36 -2.56 4.40
C PHE A 125 -4.45 -1.05 4.23
N THR A 126 -3.61 -0.43 3.38
CA THR A 126 -3.78 0.97 2.97
C THR A 126 -5.05 1.17 2.15
N ALA A 127 -5.30 0.30 1.17
CA ALA A 127 -6.54 0.34 0.38
C ALA A 127 -7.78 0.10 1.26
N LEU A 128 -7.71 -0.90 2.15
CA LEU A 128 -8.79 -1.21 3.10
C LEU A 128 -9.02 -0.06 4.09
N PHE A 129 -7.97 0.59 4.57
CA PHE A 129 -8.04 1.77 5.42
C PHE A 129 -8.79 2.90 4.72
N PHE A 130 -8.43 3.27 3.49
CA PHE A 130 -9.14 4.33 2.77
C PHE A 130 -10.61 3.95 2.47
N TYR A 131 -10.89 2.67 2.23
CA TYR A 131 -12.24 2.17 2.00
C TYR A 131 -13.12 2.30 3.26
N THR A 132 -12.60 1.88 4.40
CA THR A 132 -13.28 1.97 5.70
C THR A 132 -13.36 3.42 6.19
N TYR A 133 -12.33 4.23 5.96
CA TYR A 133 -12.33 5.67 6.22
C TYR A 133 -13.44 6.38 5.44
N ARG A 134 -13.57 6.11 4.13
CA ARG A 134 -14.66 6.66 3.31
C ARG A 134 -16.03 6.29 3.89
N SER A 135 -16.19 5.05 4.36
CA SER A 135 -17.43 4.57 4.98
C SER A 135 -17.71 5.27 6.31
N PHE A 136 -16.70 5.44 7.15
CA PHE A 136 -16.77 6.17 8.43
C PHE A 136 -17.15 7.64 8.24
N ILE A 137 -16.56 8.33 7.26
CA ILE A 137 -16.88 9.74 6.97
C ILE A 137 -18.30 9.89 6.45
N LYS A 138 -18.81 8.94 5.65
CA LYS A 138 -20.19 8.95 5.13
C LYS A 138 -21.22 8.63 6.22
N ASN A 139 -20.92 7.68 7.10
CA ASN A 139 -21.81 7.27 8.19
C ASN A 139 -21.02 6.81 9.42
N THR A 140 -21.12 7.55 10.52
CA THR A 140 -20.40 7.27 11.77
C THR A 140 -21.13 6.23 12.64
N SER A 141 -21.38 5.04 12.11
CA SER A 141 -22.01 3.93 12.84
C SER A 141 -20.99 3.11 13.64
N TRP A 142 -21.44 2.35 14.65
CA TRP A 142 -20.60 1.39 15.40
C TRP A 142 -19.85 0.41 14.48
N LYS A 143 -20.52 -0.09 13.43
CA LYS A 143 -19.90 -0.93 12.41
C LYS A 143 -18.70 -0.24 11.77
N ASN A 144 -18.86 1.02 11.35
CA ASN A 144 -17.79 1.75 10.67
C ASN A 144 -16.66 2.19 11.62
N ILE A 145 -16.98 2.44 12.90
CA ILE A 145 -15.97 2.65 13.95
C ILE A 145 -15.09 1.40 14.09
N LEU A 146 -15.70 0.23 14.27
CA LEU A 146 -14.97 -1.04 14.45
C LEU A 146 -14.19 -1.44 13.19
N LEU A 147 -14.78 -1.28 12.00
CA LEU A 147 -14.10 -1.58 10.74
C LEU A 147 -12.89 -0.67 10.50
N LEU A 148 -13.02 0.64 10.80
CA LEU A 148 -11.89 1.56 10.67
C LEU A 148 -10.79 1.27 11.70
N ALA A 149 -11.18 0.98 12.96
CA ALA A 149 -10.21 0.60 14.00
C ALA A 149 -9.45 -0.68 13.63
N LEU A 150 -10.17 -1.71 13.17
CA LEU A 150 -9.57 -2.96 12.72
C LEU A 150 -8.62 -2.72 11.53
N ALA A 151 -9.03 -1.93 10.54
CA ALA A 151 -8.18 -1.62 9.39
C ALA A 151 -6.89 -0.88 9.80
N ILE A 152 -6.97 0.09 10.73
CA ILE A 152 -5.81 0.80 11.26
C ILE A 152 -4.89 -0.15 12.04
N SER A 153 -5.43 -0.99 12.92
CA SER A 153 -4.61 -1.93 13.69
C SER A 153 -3.89 -2.92 12.77
N LEU A 154 -4.59 -3.52 11.82
CA LEU A 154 -3.98 -4.44 10.86
C LEU A 154 -2.95 -3.75 9.97
N LEU A 155 -3.17 -2.49 9.60
CA LEU A 155 -2.19 -1.66 8.91
C LEU A 155 -0.93 -1.44 9.76
N PHE A 156 -1.07 -1.17 11.06
CA PHE A 156 0.10 -1.02 11.96
C PHE A 156 0.84 -2.35 12.15
N TYR A 157 0.12 -3.47 12.12
CA TYR A 157 0.73 -4.81 12.15
C TYR A 157 1.54 -5.15 10.89
N THR A 158 1.52 -4.36 9.82
CA THR A 158 2.33 -4.61 8.62
C THR A 158 3.70 -3.95 8.65
N LYS A 159 3.74 -2.63 8.85
CA LYS A 159 4.95 -1.80 8.76
C LYS A 159 4.70 -0.47 9.45
N TYR A 160 5.71 0.08 10.12
CA TYR A 160 5.60 1.37 10.83
C TYR A 160 5.22 2.55 9.92
N HIS A 161 5.46 2.43 8.61
CA HIS A 161 5.02 3.39 7.60
C HIS A 161 3.49 3.58 7.58
N GLY A 162 2.72 2.58 8.03
CA GLY A 162 1.27 2.67 8.19
C GLY A 162 0.82 3.84 9.09
N LEU A 163 1.65 4.24 10.06
CA LEU A 163 1.39 5.41 10.90
C LEU A 163 1.29 6.70 10.08
N LEU A 164 2.16 6.88 9.10
CA LEU A 164 2.17 8.07 8.23
C LEU A 164 0.85 8.23 7.48
N ILE A 165 0.30 7.10 7.00
CA ILE A 165 -0.97 7.05 6.27
C ILE A 165 -2.12 7.56 7.14
N VAL A 166 -2.18 7.06 8.38
CA VAL A 166 -3.22 7.44 9.35
C VAL A 166 -3.05 8.92 9.73
N VAL A 167 -1.83 9.33 10.11
CA VAL A 167 -1.55 10.72 10.51
C VAL A 167 -1.93 11.70 9.41
N PHE A 168 -1.44 11.52 8.17
CA PHE A 168 -1.76 12.43 7.08
C PHE A 168 -3.25 12.41 6.71
N THR A 169 -3.91 11.25 6.79
CA THR A 169 -5.36 11.17 6.56
C THR A 169 -6.14 11.98 7.58
N PHE A 170 -5.84 11.87 8.87
CA PHE A 170 -6.54 12.63 9.91
C PHE A 170 -6.15 14.12 9.91
N LEU A 171 -4.90 14.48 9.59
CA LEU A 171 -4.48 15.87 9.40
C LEU A 171 -5.20 16.56 8.23
N SER A 172 -5.58 15.80 7.19
CA SER A 172 -6.39 16.33 6.10
C SER A 172 -7.76 16.86 6.56
N ASN A 173 -8.26 16.37 7.71
CA ASN A 173 -9.55 16.74 8.29
C ASN A 173 -9.47 16.81 9.83
N ILE A 174 -8.77 17.84 10.33
CA ILE A 174 -8.57 18.08 11.78
C ILE A 174 -9.88 18.14 12.59
N LYS A 175 -11.00 18.47 11.94
CA LYS A 175 -12.33 18.49 12.60
C LYS A 175 -12.77 17.11 13.07
N LEU A 176 -12.15 16.02 12.63
CA LEU A 176 -12.44 14.67 13.13
C LEU A 176 -12.05 14.50 14.60
N PHE A 177 -11.05 15.23 15.09
CA PHE A 177 -10.62 15.15 16.49
C PHE A 177 -11.64 15.75 17.47
N THR A 178 -12.61 16.53 17.01
CA THR A 178 -13.71 17.01 17.86
C THR A 178 -14.81 15.97 18.06
N ARG A 179 -14.78 14.86 17.32
CA ARG A 179 -15.79 13.79 17.38
C ARG A 179 -15.35 12.70 18.35
N TRP A 180 -16.17 12.42 19.36
CA TRP A 180 -15.92 11.34 20.32
C TRP A 180 -15.77 9.96 19.66
N GLN A 181 -16.44 9.75 18.52
CA GLN A 181 -16.33 8.50 17.74
C GLN A 181 -14.92 8.28 17.18
N THR A 182 -14.20 9.35 16.84
CA THR A 182 -12.80 9.26 16.41
C THR A 182 -11.91 8.78 17.55
N TRP A 183 -12.18 9.25 18.77
CA TRP A 183 -11.49 8.78 19.97
C TRP A 183 -11.80 7.32 20.27
N LEU A 184 -13.04 6.87 20.07
CA LEU A 184 -13.37 5.45 20.14
C LEU A 184 -12.59 4.60 19.13
N VAL A 185 -12.44 5.05 17.88
CA VAL A 185 -11.58 4.38 16.90
C VAL A 185 -10.17 4.24 17.47
N GLY A 186 -9.60 5.33 18.01
CA GLY A 186 -8.28 5.31 18.66
C GLY A 186 -8.18 4.32 19.83
N SER A 187 -9.18 4.29 20.72
CA SER A 187 -9.25 3.35 21.84
C SER A 187 -9.28 1.90 21.37
N PHE A 188 -10.10 1.57 20.37
CA PHE A 188 -10.12 0.22 19.80
C PHE A 188 -8.81 -0.12 19.10
N VAL A 189 -8.18 0.83 18.40
CA VAL A 189 -6.87 0.62 17.79
C VAL A 189 -5.83 0.24 18.83
N LEU A 190 -5.78 0.96 19.96
CA LEU A 190 -4.85 0.66 21.05
C LEU A 190 -5.09 -0.73 21.65
N ILE A 191 -6.35 -1.12 21.87
CA ILE A 191 -6.70 -2.45 22.38
C ILE A 191 -6.27 -3.54 21.39
N LEU A 192 -6.61 -3.38 20.11
CA LEU A 192 -6.31 -4.36 19.07
C LEU A 192 -4.82 -4.46 18.75
N TYR A 193 -4.07 -3.36 18.88
CA TYR A 193 -2.62 -3.30 18.64
C TYR A 193 -1.78 -3.58 19.90
N ALA A 194 -2.42 -3.70 21.07
CA ALA A 194 -1.76 -3.93 22.36
C ALA A 194 -0.78 -5.12 22.35
N PRO A 195 -1.07 -6.28 21.71
CA PRO A 195 -0.10 -7.38 21.68
C PRO A 195 1.28 -6.99 21.12
N HIS A 196 1.33 -6.16 20.06
CA HIS A 196 2.61 -5.68 19.52
C HIS A 196 3.28 -4.69 20.47
N LEU A 197 2.52 -3.79 21.09
CA LEU A 197 3.05 -2.81 22.02
C LEU A 197 3.63 -3.47 23.28
N ILE A 198 2.96 -4.49 23.81
CA ILE A 198 3.42 -5.27 24.95
C ILE A 198 4.70 -6.02 24.56
N TRP A 199 4.75 -6.63 23.37
CA TRP A 199 5.94 -7.31 22.88
C TRP A 199 7.12 -6.33 22.74
N GLN A 200 6.90 -5.14 22.18
CA GLN A 200 7.93 -4.11 22.08
C GLN A 200 8.45 -3.69 23.44
N TRP A 201 7.56 -3.47 24.42
CA TRP A 201 7.94 -3.14 25.77
C TRP A 201 8.79 -4.24 26.44
N GLN A 202 8.45 -5.51 26.23
CA GLN A 202 9.21 -6.66 26.72
C GLN A 202 10.58 -6.83 26.05
N HIS A 203 10.79 -6.22 24.89
CA HIS A 203 12.04 -6.29 24.11
C HIS A 203 12.71 -4.91 24.00
N ASP A 204 12.57 -4.08 25.02
CA ASP A 204 13.24 -2.77 25.13
C ASP A 204 13.06 -1.84 23.92
N TRP A 205 11.90 -1.92 23.27
CA TRP A 205 11.53 -1.16 22.08
C TRP A 205 12.52 -1.33 20.91
N VAL A 206 13.09 -2.53 20.77
CA VAL A 206 14.16 -2.84 19.82
C VAL A 206 13.91 -2.29 18.41
N SER A 207 12.70 -2.43 17.87
CA SER A 207 12.41 -1.98 16.50
C SER A 207 12.37 -0.48 16.38
N PHE A 208 11.82 0.22 17.38
CA PHE A 208 11.81 1.68 17.38
C PHE A 208 13.22 2.23 17.54
N ARG A 209 14.05 1.61 18.37
CA ARG A 209 15.46 2.00 18.52
C ARG A 209 16.22 1.82 17.21
N TYR A 210 16.03 0.68 16.56
CA TYR A 210 16.61 0.42 15.24
C TYR A 210 16.21 1.51 14.25
N HIS A 211 14.91 1.76 14.05
CA HIS A 211 14.44 2.73 13.06
C HIS A 211 14.80 4.19 13.39
N LEU A 212 14.84 4.57 14.66
CA LEU A 212 15.08 5.96 15.06
C LEU A 212 16.55 6.34 15.22
N PHE A 213 17.41 5.38 15.62
CA PHE A 213 18.79 5.69 16.01
C PHE A 213 19.85 4.92 15.23
N GLU A 214 19.55 3.72 14.74
CA GLU A 214 20.55 2.81 14.16
C GLU A 214 20.41 2.70 12.63
N SER A 215 19.20 2.89 12.12
CA SER A 215 18.92 2.85 10.68
C SER A 215 19.32 4.18 10.02
N ASN A 216 20.06 4.10 8.91
CA ASN A 216 20.29 5.20 7.99
C ASN A 216 21.00 6.46 8.52
N VAL A 217 21.85 6.34 9.54
CA VAL A 217 22.73 7.45 9.95
C VAL A 217 24.01 7.41 9.11
N SER A 218 24.01 8.10 7.98
CA SER A 218 25.22 8.32 7.16
C SER A 218 25.32 9.79 6.77
N GLY A 219 26.54 10.29 6.52
CA GLY A 219 26.72 11.65 6.02
C GLY A 219 25.93 11.87 4.72
N TYR A 220 25.29 13.03 4.60
CA TYR A 220 24.47 13.36 3.43
C TYR A 220 25.26 13.23 2.13
N ARG A 221 24.68 12.55 1.14
CA ARG A 221 25.16 12.52 -0.24
C ARG A 221 24.08 13.08 -1.13
N PHE A 222 24.47 13.97 -2.05
CA PHE A 222 23.54 14.53 -3.04
C PHE A 222 22.78 13.45 -3.82
N SER A 223 23.44 12.31 -4.06
CA SER A 223 22.84 11.15 -4.72
C SER A 223 21.59 10.63 -4.00
N TYR A 224 21.51 10.70 -2.67
CA TYR A 224 20.33 10.20 -1.93
C TYR A 224 19.05 10.92 -2.34
N THR A 225 19.12 12.24 -2.54
CA THR A 225 17.96 13.03 -2.96
C THR A 225 17.64 12.81 -4.44
N THR A 226 18.64 12.72 -5.31
CA THR A 226 18.39 12.44 -6.74
C THR A 226 17.86 11.04 -6.96
N ASP A 227 18.41 10.04 -6.27
CA ASP A 227 17.97 8.64 -6.30
C ASP A 227 16.54 8.52 -5.78
N TYR A 228 16.20 9.26 -4.72
CA TYR A 228 14.84 9.35 -4.22
C TYR A 228 13.87 9.90 -5.28
N LEU A 229 14.19 11.05 -5.91
CA LEU A 229 13.33 11.70 -6.91
C LEU A 229 13.14 10.82 -8.15
N LEU A 230 14.23 10.25 -8.68
CA LEU A 230 14.18 9.32 -9.80
C LEU A 230 13.42 8.05 -9.42
N GLY A 231 13.66 7.53 -8.21
CA GLY A 231 12.96 6.38 -7.65
C GLY A 231 11.45 6.57 -7.62
N GLN A 232 10.94 7.76 -7.30
CA GLN A 232 9.49 8.00 -7.29
C GLN A 232 8.86 7.94 -8.69
N ILE A 233 9.58 8.41 -9.71
CA ILE A 233 9.12 8.31 -11.11
C ILE A 233 9.13 6.84 -11.54
N LEU A 234 10.22 6.12 -11.28
CA LEU A 234 10.36 4.72 -11.64
C LEU A 234 9.34 3.83 -10.93
N LEU A 235 9.09 4.09 -9.64
CA LEU A 235 8.11 3.35 -8.84
C LEU A 235 6.68 3.55 -9.36
N ALA A 236 6.34 4.76 -9.80
CA ALA A 236 5.07 5.04 -10.47
C ALA A 236 4.98 4.45 -11.90
N GLY A 237 6.03 3.75 -12.37
CA GLY A 237 6.21 3.23 -13.72
C GLY A 237 7.19 4.09 -14.51
N PRO A 238 8.27 3.56 -15.11
CA PRO A 238 9.32 4.36 -15.75
C PRO A 238 8.82 5.37 -16.79
N LEU A 239 7.79 5.01 -17.55
CA LEU A 239 7.11 5.90 -18.49
C LEU A 239 5.80 6.47 -17.94
N ALA A 240 5.07 5.67 -17.16
CA ALA A 240 3.76 6.05 -16.62
C ALA A 240 3.87 7.15 -15.56
N GLY A 241 4.94 7.17 -14.77
CA GLY A 241 5.18 8.13 -13.69
C GLY A 241 5.13 9.58 -14.16
N PHE A 242 5.63 9.87 -15.36
CA PHE A 242 5.56 11.21 -15.99
C PHE A 242 4.13 11.67 -16.29
N ILE A 243 3.17 10.74 -16.34
CA ILE A 243 1.74 11.04 -16.55
C ILE A 243 0.98 10.94 -15.23
N LEU A 244 1.18 9.87 -14.47
CA LEU A 244 0.42 9.56 -13.27
C LEU A 244 0.70 10.53 -12.11
N LEU A 245 1.97 10.89 -11.88
CA LEU A 245 2.33 11.81 -10.79
C LEU A 245 1.72 13.21 -11.02
N PRO A 246 1.89 13.86 -12.19
CA PRO A 246 1.23 15.14 -12.45
C PRO A 246 -0.30 15.01 -12.46
N ALA A 247 -0.87 13.93 -13.01
CA ALA A 247 -2.32 13.73 -13.02
C ALA A 247 -2.91 13.66 -11.61
N ALA A 248 -2.29 12.90 -10.70
CA ALA A 248 -2.72 12.82 -9.31
C ALA A 248 -2.57 14.17 -8.58
N TYR A 249 -1.49 14.91 -8.84
CA TYR A 249 -1.27 16.23 -8.26
C TYR A 249 -2.26 17.29 -8.78
N MET A 250 -2.58 17.28 -10.07
CA MET A 250 -3.49 18.24 -10.69
C MET A 250 -4.97 17.91 -10.48
N TYR A 251 -5.30 16.71 -9.98
CA TYR A 251 -6.66 16.37 -9.64
C TYR A 251 -7.25 17.35 -8.62
N LYS A 252 -8.42 17.90 -8.95
CA LYS A 252 -9.19 18.79 -8.08
C LYS A 252 -10.02 17.95 -7.11
N ILE A 253 -9.82 18.19 -5.82
CA ILE A 253 -10.48 17.49 -4.72
C ILE A 253 -12.00 17.72 -4.81
N LYS A 254 -12.80 16.64 -4.81
CA LYS A 254 -14.27 16.71 -4.83
C LYS A 254 -14.91 16.15 -3.55
N THR A 255 -14.23 15.22 -2.88
CA THR A 255 -14.71 14.57 -1.65
C THR A 255 -13.73 14.72 -0.48
N GLN A 256 -14.18 14.46 0.75
CA GLN A 256 -13.28 14.38 1.91
C GLN A 256 -12.29 13.22 1.78
N THR A 257 -12.69 12.12 1.14
CA THR A 257 -11.79 11.00 0.85
C THR A 257 -10.71 11.39 -0.17
N ASP A 258 -11.05 12.14 -1.22
CA ASP A 258 -10.08 12.70 -2.17
C ASP A 258 -9.05 13.58 -1.46
N LYS A 259 -9.52 14.39 -0.49
CA LYS A 259 -8.65 15.25 0.33
C LYS A 259 -7.67 14.42 1.14
N ALA A 260 -8.15 13.37 1.82
CA ALA A 260 -7.31 12.47 2.59
C ALA A 260 -6.29 11.72 1.73
N LEU A 261 -6.71 11.18 0.58
CA LEU A 261 -5.83 10.52 -0.39
C LEU A 261 -4.73 11.48 -0.86
N LYS A 262 -5.09 12.71 -1.25
CA LYS A 262 -4.13 13.70 -1.78
C LYS A 262 -3.17 14.20 -0.70
N PHE A 263 -3.67 14.47 0.51
CA PHE A 263 -2.83 14.90 1.62
C PHE A 263 -1.85 13.79 2.05
N THR A 264 -2.29 12.53 2.01
CA THR A 264 -1.43 11.38 2.29
C THR A 264 -0.38 11.16 1.21
N LEU A 265 -0.76 11.25 -0.07
CA LEU A 265 0.18 11.17 -1.21
C LEU A 265 1.29 12.21 -1.07
N ILE A 266 0.91 13.48 -0.87
CA ILE A 266 1.87 14.59 -0.73
C ILE A 266 2.69 14.43 0.55
N GLY A 267 2.05 14.12 1.68
CA GLY A 267 2.71 13.96 2.97
C GLY A 267 3.77 12.87 2.97
N ILE A 268 3.47 11.70 2.39
CA ILE A 268 4.43 10.59 2.24
C ILE A 268 5.61 11.03 1.37
N TYR A 269 5.35 11.64 0.19
CA TYR A 269 6.47 12.06 -0.65
C TYR A 269 7.30 13.18 -0.02
N LEU A 270 6.69 14.10 0.73
CA LEU A 270 7.43 15.16 1.41
C LEU A 270 8.27 14.62 2.58
N ILE A 271 7.72 13.73 3.41
CA ILE A 271 8.47 13.24 4.57
C ILE A 271 9.68 12.40 4.15
N PHE A 272 9.55 11.60 3.08
CA PHE A 272 10.68 10.85 2.55
C PHE A 272 11.65 11.71 1.74
N LEU A 273 11.19 12.79 1.10
CA LEU A 273 12.10 13.81 0.56
C LEU A 273 12.92 14.47 1.67
N VAL A 274 12.29 14.80 2.80
CA VAL A 274 13.02 15.35 3.95
C VAL A 274 13.98 14.31 4.54
N SER A 275 13.57 13.03 4.58
CA SER A 275 14.41 11.92 5.04
C SER A 275 15.64 11.70 4.16
N SER A 276 15.58 11.99 2.84
CA SER A 276 16.72 11.79 1.94
C SER A 276 17.91 12.70 2.24
N PHE A 277 17.68 13.81 2.95
CA PHE A 277 18.77 14.68 3.43
C PHE A 277 19.52 14.10 4.62
N ARG A 278 18.99 13.07 5.29
CA ARG A 278 19.59 12.43 6.47
C ARG A 278 20.20 11.06 6.18
N GLY A 279 19.77 10.41 5.11
CA GLY A 279 20.25 9.09 4.72
C GLY A 279 19.59 8.60 3.43
N LYS A 280 20.02 7.44 2.95
CA LYS A 280 19.42 6.82 1.77
C LYS A 280 17.99 6.41 2.07
N VAL A 281 17.06 6.77 1.18
CA VAL A 281 15.65 6.35 1.27
C VAL A 281 15.44 5.21 0.29
N GLU A 282 14.99 4.06 0.78
CA GLU A 282 14.66 2.95 -0.11
C GLU A 282 13.38 3.25 -0.90
N VAL A 283 13.39 2.89 -2.19
CA VAL A 283 12.34 3.27 -3.12
C VAL A 283 10.98 2.71 -2.71
N ASN A 284 10.93 1.53 -2.10
CA ASN A 284 9.70 0.90 -1.61
C ASN A 284 9.07 1.59 -0.38
N TRP A 285 9.77 2.51 0.30
CA TRP A 285 9.21 3.17 1.50
C TRP A 285 7.97 4.02 1.19
N THR A 286 7.87 4.53 -0.05
CA THR A 286 6.72 5.30 -0.53
C THR A 286 5.65 4.45 -1.20
N MET A 287 5.80 3.11 -1.24
CA MET A 287 4.84 2.19 -1.86
C MET A 287 3.38 2.43 -1.45
N PRO A 288 3.03 2.74 -0.18
CA PRO A 288 1.64 3.01 0.19
C PRO A 288 0.99 4.18 -0.54
N ALA A 289 1.80 5.12 -1.05
CA ALA A 289 1.34 6.23 -1.87
C ALA A 289 0.83 5.79 -3.25
N MET A 290 1.07 4.54 -3.68
CA MET A 290 0.50 4.00 -4.91
C MET A 290 -1.02 3.96 -4.89
N ILE A 291 -1.65 3.69 -3.75
CA ILE A 291 -3.12 3.69 -3.62
C ILE A 291 -3.71 5.07 -3.97
N PRO A 292 -3.33 6.17 -3.30
CA PRO A 292 -3.82 7.49 -3.69
C PRO A 292 -3.34 7.92 -5.08
N LEU A 293 -2.12 7.57 -5.50
CA LEU A 293 -1.64 7.86 -6.86
C LEU A 293 -2.58 7.29 -7.93
N ILE A 294 -2.93 5.99 -7.84
CA ILE A 294 -3.81 5.32 -8.81
C ILE A 294 -5.20 5.94 -8.80
N VAL A 295 -5.78 6.15 -7.61
CA VAL A 295 -7.16 6.69 -7.50
C VAL A 295 -7.24 8.11 -8.04
N LEU A 296 -6.32 9.00 -7.64
CA LEU A 296 -6.37 10.41 -8.01
C LEU A 296 -5.99 10.62 -9.49
N SER A 297 -4.98 9.91 -9.99
CA SER A 297 -4.61 9.98 -11.41
C SER A 297 -5.74 9.45 -12.30
N HIS A 298 -6.40 8.35 -11.90
CA HIS A 298 -7.59 7.84 -12.59
C HIS A 298 -8.70 8.89 -12.66
N GLN A 299 -9.02 9.53 -11.54
CA GLN A 299 -10.09 10.55 -11.50
C GLN A 299 -9.75 11.81 -12.28
N PHE A 300 -8.48 12.14 -12.48
CA PHE A 300 -8.06 13.23 -13.38
C PHE A 300 -8.13 12.83 -14.85
N LEU A 301 -7.56 11.66 -15.20
CA LEU A 301 -7.42 11.20 -16.57
C LEU A 301 -8.76 10.88 -17.23
N ILE A 302 -9.78 10.52 -16.45
CA ILE A 302 -11.14 10.35 -16.97
C ILE A 302 -11.72 11.67 -17.53
N ASP A 303 -11.33 12.83 -16.98
CA ASP A 303 -11.74 14.17 -17.48
C ASP A 303 -10.83 14.66 -18.62
N LYS A 304 -9.60 14.13 -18.70
CA LYS A 304 -8.55 14.56 -19.61
C LYS A 304 -8.07 13.39 -20.47
N ILE A 305 -8.99 12.80 -21.24
CA ILE A 305 -8.73 11.57 -22.01
C ILE A 305 -7.51 11.65 -22.94
N SER A 306 -7.14 12.86 -23.41
CA SER A 306 -5.94 13.08 -24.24
C SER A 306 -4.65 12.70 -23.52
N TRP A 307 -4.57 12.96 -22.21
CA TRP A 307 -3.45 12.57 -21.35
C TRP A 307 -3.37 11.06 -21.14
N ALA A 308 -4.49 10.35 -21.26
CA ALA A 308 -4.56 8.91 -21.08
C ALA A 308 -4.14 8.11 -22.33
N LYS A 309 -4.03 8.75 -23.50
CA LYS A 309 -3.68 8.06 -24.77
C LYS A 309 -2.32 7.35 -24.71
N PRO A 310 -1.22 7.99 -24.23
CA PRO A 310 0.08 7.32 -24.17
C PRO A 310 0.10 6.14 -23.21
N LEU A 311 -0.70 6.17 -22.13
CA LEU A 311 -0.79 5.07 -21.16
C LEU A 311 -1.26 3.76 -21.79
N ARG A 312 -2.07 3.80 -22.85
CA ARG A 312 -2.50 2.57 -23.55
C ARG A 312 -1.34 1.87 -24.24
N ILE A 313 -0.39 2.64 -24.77
CA ILE A 313 0.82 2.11 -25.41
C ILE A 313 1.76 1.57 -24.32
N ILE A 314 1.96 2.35 -23.24
CA ILE A 314 2.81 1.96 -22.12
C ILE A 314 2.31 0.66 -21.48
N ALA A 315 1.00 0.52 -21.24
CA ALA A 315 0.39 -0.67 -20.68
C ALA A 315 0.54 -1.94 -21.54
N PHE A 316 0.82 -1.80 -22.84
CA PHE A 316 1.05 -2.94 -23.72
C PHE A 316 2.52 -3.41 -23.73
N VAL A 317 3.43 -2.51 -23.34
CA VAL A 317 4.89 -2.74 -23.35
C VAL A 317 5.44 -3.05 -21.95
N SER A 318 4.69 -2.73 -20.89
CA SER A 318 5.04 -2.98 -19.49
C SER A 318 4.67 -4.39 -19.05
#